data_AF-A0A0L6JSM3-F1
#
_entry.id   AF-A0A0L6JSM3-F1
#
_cell.length_a   1.000
_cell.length_b   1.000
_cell.length_c   1.000
_cell.angle_alpha   90.00
_cell.angle_beta   90.00
_cell.angle_gamma   90.00
#
_symmetry.space_group_name_H-M   'P 1'
#
loop_
_entity.id
_entity.type
_entity.pdbx_description
1 polymer ?
#
loop_
_entity_poly.entity_id
_entity_poly.type
_entity_poly.pdbx_seq_one_letter_code
_entity_poly.pdbx_strand_id
1 'polypeptide(L)'
;MKSKLNNPNPFKTYYFILAIFFSVICLISTSLHYTEVASGNFLTWSSWLLSVGFLFLYSKEPGNFKFDLSVFKSKRLLLYLILTCGFFITHLWNFSNLPWSDKGLFDDGAWDIYFAKERIFTDQPFQAAFFDDVGLISREVVFHYYITFFFKLFGYNLLVFNIALTVLGYITFMFTTLLAERLFNKKSITIFTAIVMNFFPLHFMHMYAGHRYAMAAPMIMASVYFSYTGFSMKNKIRLALGHCLQH
;
A
#
# COMPACT_ATOMS: atom_id res chain seq x y z
N MET A 1 6.06 -45.33 -17.19
CA MET A 1 5.19 -44.16 -16.99
C MET A 1 4.52 -44.30 -15.62
N LYS A 2 5.18 -43.89 -14.53
CA LYS A 2 4.58 -43.86 -13.19
C LYS A 2 4.33 -42.40 -12.85
N SER A 3 3.05 -42.01 -12.80
CA SER A 3 2.64 -40.72 -12.26
C SER A 3 3.19 -40.58 -10.84
N LYS A 4 4.07 -39.60 -10.60
CA LYS A 4 4.32 -39.12 -9.25
C LYS A 4 2.97 -38.66 -8.72
N LEU A 5 2.34 -39.48 -7.89
CA LEU A 5 1.28 -39.04 -6.99
C LEU A 5 1.88 -37.89 -6.20
N ASN A 6 1.48 -36.67 -6.54
CA ASN A 6 1.77 -35.48 -5.77
C ASN A 6 1.16 -35.71 -4.39
N ASN A 7 1.96 -36.17 -3.43
CA ASN A 7 1.55 -36.15 -2.04
C ASN A 7 1.16 -34.70 -1.71
N PRO A 8 -0.10 -34.41 -1.33
CA PRO A 8 -0.50 -33.06 -0.98
C PRO A 8 0.40 -32.61 0.17
N ASN A 9 1.10 -31.50 -0.05
CA ASN A 9 2.00 -30.97 0.96
C ASN A 9 1.17 -30.66 2.22
N PRO A 10 1.43 -31.31 3.37
CA PRO A 10 0.61 -31.14 4.56
C PRO A 10 0.56 -29.68 5.04
N PHE A 11 1.63 -28.90 4.80
CA PHE A 11 1.67 -27.48 5.13
C PHE A 11 0.67 -26.63 4.36
N LYS A 12 0.35 -26.98 3.10
CA LYS A 12 -0.69 -26.26 2.34
C LYS A 12 -2.07 -26.45 2.97
N THR A 13 -2.39 -27.68 3.38
CA THR A 13 -3.65 -27.97 4.07
C THR A 13 -3.75 -27.19 5.38
N TYR A 14 -2.67 -27.11 6.16
CA TYR A 14 -2.65 -26.31 7.39
C TYR A 14 -2.84 -24.81 7.13
N TYR A 15 -2.17 -24.23 6.14
CA TYR A 15 -2.37 -22.82 5.78
C TYR A 15 -3.83 -22.53 5.38
N PHE A 16 -4.44 -23.42 4.60
CA PHE A 16 -5.84 -23.24 4.21
C PHE A 16 -6.80 -23.33 5.41
N ILE A 17 -6.59 -24.29 6.32
CA ILE A 17 -7.40 -24.41 7.55
C ILE A 17 -7.24 -23.17 8.44
N LEU A 18 -6.01 -22.69 8.62
CA LEU A 18 -5.74 -21.47 9.40
C LEU A 18 -6.38 -20.25 8.76
N ALA A 19 -6.35 -20.13 7.43
CA ALA A 19 -7.04 -19.06 6.73
C ALA A 19 -8.56 -19.05 7.01
N ILE A 20 -9.21 -20.20 6.94
CA ILE A 20 -10.64 -20.33 7.27
C ILE A 20 -10.89 -19.95 8.74
N PHE A 21 -10.08 -20.50 9.65
CA PHE A 21 -10.21 -20.23 11.08
C PHE A 21 -10.15 -18.73 11.39
N PHE A 22 -9.14 -18.02 10.89
CA PHE A 22 -9.01 -16.58 11.09
C PHE A 22 -10.09 -15.77 10.33
N SER A 23 -10.62 -16.27 9.22
CA SER A 23 -11.77 -15.65 8.55
C SER A 23 -13.03 -15.72 9.41
N VAL A 24 -13.27 -16.84 10.08
CA VAL A 24 -14.41 -17.00 11.00
C VAL A 24 -14.25 -16.09 12.22
N ILE A 25 -13.04 -16.00 12.80
CA ILE A 25 -12.78 -15.05 13.89
C ILE A 25 -13.05 -13.62 13.42
N CYS A 26 -12.56 -13.24 12.23
CA CYS A 26 -12.83 -11.93 11.65
C CYS A 26 -14.34 -11.67 11.53
N LEU A 27 -15.11 -12.63 11.00
CA LEU A 27 -16.56 -12.49 10.84
C LEU A 27 -17.27 -12.27 12.19
N ILE A 28 -16.93 -13.08 13.20
CA ILE A 28 -17.52 -12.98 14.54
C ILE A 28 -17.14 -11.64 15.17
N SER A 29 -15.85 -11.28 15.15
CA SER A 29 -15.36 -10.02 15.71
C SER A 29 -15.99 -8.81 15.03
N THR A 30 -16.19 -8.85 13.72
CA THR A 30 -16.85 -7.79 12.96
C THR A 30 -18.34 -7.71 13.34
N SER A 31 -19.01 -8.84 13.49
CA SER A 31 -20.41 -8.88 13.93
C SER A 31 -20.57 -8.31 15.34
N LEU A 32 -19.66 -8.66 16.26
CA LEU A 32 -19.66 -8.13 17.63
C LEU A 32 -19.34 -6.63 17.70
N HIS A 33 -18.52 -6.13 16.77
CA HIS A 33 -18.25 -4.70 16.64
C HIS A 33 -19.51 -3.93 16.19
N TYR A 34 -20.20 -4.40 15.15
CA TYR A 34 -21.39 -3.72 14.61
C TYR A 34 -22.66 -3.91 15.44
N THR A 35 -22.69 -4.89 16.34
CA THR A 35 -23.78 -5.05 17.32
C THR A 35 -23.49 -4.31 18.63
N GLU A 36 -22.42 -3.53 18.68
CA GLU A 36 -21.95 -2.78 19.86
C GLU A 36 -21.63 -3.63 21.10
N VAL A 37 -21.68 -4.97 20.99
CA VAL A 37 -21.38 -5.90 22.09
C VAL A 37 -19.89 -5.89 22.44
N ALA A 38 -19.02 -5.76 21.44
CA ALA A 38 -17.58 -5.60 21.61
C ALA A 38 -17.06 -4.57 20.61
N SER A 39 -17.49 -3.33 20.80
CA SER A 39 -17.06 -2.19 19.98
C SER A 39 -15.56 -2.06 20.08
N GLY A 40 -14.88 -2.61 19.07
CA GLY A 40 -13.49 -2.31 18.87
C GLY A 40 -12.47 -3.39 19.02
N ASN A 41 -12.95 -4.60 18.90
CA ASN A 41 -12.14 -5.78 18.99
C ASN A 41 -10.99 -5.76 17.96
N PHE A 42 -9.74 -5.74 18.42
CA PHE A 42 -8.54 -5.80 17.56
C PHE A 42 -8.52 -7.05 16.65
N LEU A 43 -9.29 -8.09 17.02
CA LEU A 43 -9.42 -9.32 16.26
C LEU A 43 -10.12 -9.13 14.91
N THR A 44 -10.84 -8.03 14.67
CA THR A 44 -11.44 -7.73 13.36
C THR A 44 -10.37 -7.67 12.26
N TRP A 45 -9.43 -6.74 12.39
CA TRP A 45 -8.44 -6.49 11.36
C TRP A 45 -7.25 -7.47 11.43
N SER A 46 -6.82 -7.86 12.64
CA SER A 46 -5.69 -8.79 12.79
C SER A 46 -6.02 -10.19 12.28
N SER A 47 -7.23 -10.69 12.52
CA SER A 47 -7.66 -11.99 11.98
C SER A 47 -7.88 -11.93 10.47
N TRP A 48 -8.36 -10.80 9.93
CA TRP A 48 -8.41 -10.61 8.48
C TRP A 48 -7.02 -10.68 7.84
N LEU A 49 -6.03 -9.95 8.39
CA LEU A 49 -4.65 -9.97 7.89
C LEU A 49 -4.03 -11.38 7.97
N LEU A 50 -4.24 -12.08 9.07
CA LEU A 50 -3.77 -13.46 9.24
C LEU A 50 -4.43 -14.39 8.21
N SER A 51 -5.73 -14.28 8.00
CA SER A 51 -6.45 -15.05 6.98
C SER A 51 -5.86 -14.82 5.58
N VAL A 52 -5.72 -13.57 5.17
CA VAL A 52 -5.14 -13.21 3.87
C VAL A 52 -3.69 -13.69 3.76
N GLY A 53 -2.89 -13.56 4.81
CA GLY A 53 -1.52 -14.05 4.88
C GLY A 53 -1.43 -15.57 4.69
N PHE A 54 -2.29 -16.34 5.36
CA PHE A 54 -2.35 -17.79 5.19
C PHE A 54 -2.87 -18.21 3.82
N LEU A 55 -3.85 -17.50 3.24
CA LEU A 55 -4.28 -17.72 1.85
C LEU A 55 -3.13 -17.45 0.86
N PHE A 56 -2.33 -16.42 1.11
CA PHE A 56 -1.15 -16.13 0.31
C PHE A 56 -0.11 -17.25 0.40
N LEU A 57 0.16 -17.75 1.60
CA LEU A 57 1.07 -18.89 1.81
C LEU A 57 0.52 -20.18 1.17
N TYR A 58 -0.79 -20.44 1.26
CA TYR A 58 -1.46 -21.54 0.58
C TYR A 58 -1.30 -21.45 -0.95
N SER A 59 -1.39 -20.25 -1.50
CA SER A 59 -1.27 -20.00 -2.94
C SER A 59 0.15 -20.23 -3.49
N LYS A 60 1.17 -20.16 -2.64
CA LYS A 60 2.55 -20.43 -3.03
C LYS A 60 2.87 -21.91 -3.00
N GLU A 61 3.58 -22.39 -4.02
CA GLU A 61 4.28 -23.66 -3.89
C GLU A 61 5.46 -23.47 -2.92
N PRO A 62 5.64 -24.34 -1.92
CA PRO A 62 6.81 -24.32 -1.07
C PRO A 62 8.03 -24.74 -1.90
N GLY A 63 8.62 -23.77 -2.57
CA GLY A 63 9.93 -23.87 -3.20
C GLY A 63 11.00 -23.34 -2.26
N ASN A 64 12.22 -23.89 -2.39
CA ASN A 64 13.41 -23.34 -1.75
C ASN A 64 13.56 -21.87 -2.13
N PHE A 65 13.26 -20.97 -1.19
CA PHE A 65 13.49 -19.53 -1.31
C PHE A 65 15.00 -19.31 -1.29
N LYS A 66 15.66 -19.51 -2.42
CA LYS A 66 17.05 -19.10 -2.60
C LYS A 66 17.02 -17.63 -2.99
N PHE A 67 17.55 -16.78 -2.11
CA PHE A 67 17.88 -15.40 -2.48
C PHE A 67 18.98 -15.46 -3.54
N ASP A 68 18.57 -15.30 -4.79
CA ASP A 68 19.52 -15.21 -5.89
C ASP A 68 20.09 -13.78 -5.95
N LEU A 69 21.27 -13.60 -5.34
CA LEU A 69 22.00 -12.33 -5.38
C LEU A 69 22.44 -11.94 -6.80
N SER A 70 22.36 -12.85 -7.78
CA SER A 70 22.62 -12.51 -9.19
C SER A 70 21.60 -11.52 -9.76
N VAL A 71 20.42 -11.39 -9.12
CA VAL A 71 19.41 -10.38 -9.47
C VAL A 71 20.00 -8.96 -9.42
N PHE A 72 20.97 -8.69 -8.54
CA PHE A 72 21.66 -7.40 -8.48
C PHE A 72 22.52 -7.07 -9.72
N LYS A 73 22.86 -8.07 -10.53
CA LYS A 73 23.56 -7.87 -11.82
C LYS A 73 22.58 -7.52 -12.96
N SER A 74 21.28 -7.52 -12.71
CA SER A 74 20.28 -7.20 -13.72
C SER A 74 20.35 -5.74 -14.14
N LYS A 75 20.61 -5.48 -15.42
CA LYS A 75 20.52 -4.14 -16.01
C LYS A 75 19.15 -3.48 -15.79
N ARG A 76 18.08 -4.28 -15.70
CA ARG A 76 16.73 -3.81 -15.42
C ARG A 76 16.61 -3.34 -13.97
N LEU A 77 17.13 -4.12 -13.02
CA LEU A 77 17.14 -3.71 -11.61
C LEU A 77 17.97 -2.43 -11.44
N LEU A 78 19.16 -2.37 -12.04
CA LEU A 78 20.01 -1.18 -11.97
C LEU A 78 19.28 0.07 -12.48
N LEU A 79 18.56 -0.05 -13.60
CA LEU A 79 17.73 1.05 -14.11
C LEU A 79 16.70 1.50 -13.07
N TYR A 80 15.95 0.57 -12.47
CA TYR A 80 14.95 0.91 -11.46
C TYR A 80 15.55 1.53 -10.20
N LEU A 81 16.74 1.08 -9.79
CA LEU A 81 17.48 1.69 -8.68
C LEU A 81 17.89 3.13 -9.02
N ILE A 82 18.43 3.37 -10.22
CA ILE A 82 18.79 4.72 -10.67
C ILE A 82 17.56 5.63 -10.69
N LEU A 83 16.44 5.16 -11.25
CA LEU A 83 15.19 5.92 -11.29
C LEU A 83 14.62 6.20 -9.90
N THR A 84 14.71 5.22 -8.99
CA THR A 84 14.29 5.36 -7.59
C THR A 84 15.16 6.37 -6.84
N CYS A 85 16.49 6.26 -6.94
CA CYS A 85 17.40 7.23 -6.35
C CYS A 85 17.16 8.63 -6.92
N GLY A 86 16.98 8.75 -8.24
CA GLY A 86 16.66 10.02 -8.90
C GLY A 86 15.37 10.63 -8.35
N PHE A 87 14.33 9.82 -8.15
CA PHE A 87 13.08 10.27 -7.53
C PHE A 87 13.31 10.86 -6.15
N PHE A 88 13.93 10.11 -5.24
CA PHE A 88 14.15 10.59 -3.87
C PHE A 88 15.10 11.78 -3.81
N ILE A 89 16.17 11.78 -4.60
CA ILE A 89 17.12 12.91 -4.66
C ILE A 89 16.38 14.18 -5.08
N THR A 90 15.58 14.13 -6.14
CA THR A 90 14.89 15.33 -6.66
C THR A 90 13.77 15.83 -5.75
N HIS A 91 13.05 14.93 -5.07
CA HIS A 91 11.95 15.29 -4.17
C HIS A 91 12.40 15.70 -2.78
N LEU A 92 13.57 15.23 -2.33
CA LEU A 92 14.17 15.61 -1.06
C LEU A 92 15.27 16.67 -1.23
N TRP A 93 15.52 17.12 -2.46
CA TRP A 93 16.51 18.16 -2.74
C TRP A 93 16.09 19.47 -2.06
N ASN A 94 16.98 20.03 -1.25
CA ASN A 94 16.74 21.29 -0.56
C ASN A 94 15.44 21.31 0.29
N PHE A 95 15.06 20.15 0.83
CA PHE A 95 13.78 19.96 1.52
C PHE A 95 13.55 20.95 2.67
N SER A 96 14.57 21.25 3.47
CA SER A 96 14.51 22.22 4.59
C SER A 96 14.19 23.66 4.17
N ASN A 97 14.27 23.99 2.87
CA ASN A 97 13.95 25.32 2.38
C ASN A 97 12.55 25.44 1.78
N LEU A 98 11.85 24.33 1.56
CA LEU A 98 10.49 24.31 1.02
C LEU A 98 9.48 24.86 2.04
N PRO A 99 8.40 25.53 1.60
CA PRO A 99 7.42 26.08 2.54
C PRO A 99 6.51 25.02 3.19
N TRP A 100 6.38 23.84 2.57
CA TRP A 100 5.55 22.71 3.05
C TRP A 100 6.35 21.59 3.74
N SER A 101 7.63 21.84 4.09
CA SER A 101 8.48 20.85 4.74
C SER A 101 8.35 20.89 6.27
N ASP A 102 9.34 21.42 6.98
CA ASP A 102 9.32 21.65 8.43
C ASP A 102 8.75 23.04 8.79
N LYS A 103 8.49 23.87 7.79
CA LYS A 103 8.03 25.27 7.96
C LYS A 103 6.52 25.42 8.04
N GLY A 104 5.74 24.42 7.62
CA GLY A 104 4.30 24.51 7.59
C GLY A 104 3.63 23.33 6.90
N LEU A 105 2.30 23.31 6.98
CA LEU A 105 1.43 22.34 6.32
C LEU A 105 0.46 23.05 5.40
N PHE A 106 0.03 22.36 4.35
CA PHE A 106 -1.19 22.73 3.64
C PHE A 106 -2.40 22.51 4.56
N ASP A 107 -3.45 23.31 4.37
CA ASP A 107 -4.67 23.28 5.18
C ASP A 107 -5.30 21.87 5.23
N ASP A 108 -5.44 21.23 4.07
CA ASP A 108 -5.98 19.86 3.98
C ASP A 108 -5.15 18.86 4.81
N GLY A 109 -3.82 18.91 4.69
CA GLY A 109 -2.92 18.04 5.46
C GLY A 109 -2.99 18.31 6.96
N ALA A 110 -3.15 19.57 7.37
CA ALA A 110 -3.34 19.92 8.78
C ALA A 110 -4.66 19.35 9.33
N TRP A 111 -5.75 19.47 8.58
CA TRP A 111 -7.06 18.89 8.94
C TRP A 111 -7.02 17.37 9.03
N ASP A 112 -6.38 16.69 8.08
CA ASP A 112 -6.31 15.23 8.09
C ASP A 112 -5.40 14.73 9.24
N ILE A 113 -4.31 15.42 9.57
CA ILE A 113 -3.51 15.09 10.78
C ILE A 113 -4.33 15.33 12.06
N TYR A 114 -5.05 16.44 12.15
CA TYR A 114 -5.91 16.72 13.29
C TYR A 114 -6.96 15.63 13.48
N PHE A 115 -7.65 15.25 12.40
CA PHE A 115 -8.62 14.16 12.43
C PHE A 115 -7.99 12.82 12.84
N ALA A 116 -6.82 12.47 12.28
CA ALA A 116 -6.08 11.26 12.67
C ALA A 116 -5.75 11.27 14.17
N LYS A 117 -5.33 12.43 14.71
CA LYS A 117 -5.03 12.57 16.13
C LYS A 117 -6.25 12.31 17.01
N GLU A 118 -7.40 12.88 16.67
CA GLU A 118 -8.62 12.76 17.47
C GLU A 118 -9.25 11.37 17.39
N ARG A 119 -9.23 10.73 16.20
CA ARG A 119 -10.01 9.51 15.94
C ARG A 119 -9.19 8.23 15.77
N ILE A 120 -7.91 8.32 15.40
CA ILE A 120 -7.10 7.18 14.95
C ILE A 120 -5.88 6.93 15.85
N PHE A 121 -5.25 7.99 16.36
CA PHE A 121 -4.12 7.86 17.28
C PHE A 121 -4.58 7.47 18.68
N THR A 122 -5.84 7.71 18.99
CA THR A 122 -6.52 7.12 20.13
C THR A 122 -6.60 5.62 19.85
N ASP A 123 -6.22 4.74 20.78
CA ASP A 123 -6.25 3.27 20.60
C ASP A 123 -7.66 2.68 20.41
N GLN A 124 -8.58 3.54 19.96
CA GLN A 124 -9.81 3.22 19.33
C GLN A 124 -9.61 2.25 18.16
N PRO A 125 -10.69 1.56 17.81
CA PRO A 125 -10.60 0.42 16.93
C PRO A 125 -10.55 0.82 15.48
N PHE A 126 -10.18 -0.14 14.64
CA PHE A 126 -10.34 0.04 13.20
C PHE A 126 -11.82 0.27 12.86
N GLN A 127 -12.12 1.40 12.21
CA GLN A 127 -13.40 1.68 11.58
C GLN A 127 -13.16 1.97 10.10
N ALA A 128 -14.18 1.82 9.25
CA ALA A 128 -14.08 2.14 7.82
C ALA A 128 -14.27 3.65 7.54
N ALA A 129 -14.97 4.35 8.43
CA ALA A 129 -15.15 5.79 8.43
C ALA A 129 -15.51 6.25 9.85
N PHE A 130 -15.19 7.50 10.20
CA PHE A 130 -15.78 8.15 11.37
C PHE A 130 -16.67 9.31 10.93
N PHE A 131 -17.75 9.53 11.69
CA PHE A 131 -18.55 10.72 11.53
C PHE A 131 -17.79 11.95 12.07
N ASP A 132 -17.65 12.96 11.21
CA ASP A 132 -17.07 14.26 11.56
C ASP A 132 -18.18 15.31 11.70
N ASP A 133 -18.34 15.80 12.92
CA ASP A 133 -19.37 16.76 13.30
C ASP A 133 -19.13 18.15 12.68
N VAL A 134 -17.89 18.47 12.28
CA VAL A 134 -17.55 19.78 11.70
C VAL A 134 -18.14 19.96 10.30
N GLY A 135 -18.33 18.86 9.56
CA GLY A 135 -18.88 18.87 8.19
C GLY A 135 -20.15 18.06 8.01
N LEU A 136 -20.63 17.37 9.06
CA LEU A 136 -21.69 16.35 8.97
C LEU A 136 -21.41 15.31 7.88
N ILE A 137 -20.15 14.89 7.76
CA ILE A 137 -19.69 13.93 6.76
C ILE A 137 -19.08 12.70 7.42
N SER A 138 -19.21 11.55 6.75
CA SER A 138 -18.41 10.37 7.08
C SER A 138 -17.03 10.51 6.42
N ARG A 139 -15.97 10.59 7.21
CA ARG A 139 -14.60 10.71 6.69
C ARG A 139 -13.97 9.35 6.48
N GLU A 140 -13.38 9.15 5.32
CA GLU A 140 -12.60 7.97 5.01
C GLU A 140 -11.27 7.95 5.80
N VAL A 141 -10.83 6.77 6.19
CA VAL A 141 -9.80 6.58 7.23
C VAL A 141 -8.54 5.87 6.75
N VAL A 142 -8.54 5.31 5.53
CA VAL A 142 -7.42 4.53 5.01
C VAL A 142 -6.13 5.34 4.99
N PHE A 143 -6.20 6.59 4.52
CA PHE A 143 -5.09 7.53 4.56
C PHE A 143 -4.62 7.83 6.00
N HIS A 144 -5.55 7.98 6.93
CA HIS A 144 -5.27 8.29 8.33
C HIS A 144 -4.56 7.13 9.05
N TYR A 145 -5.01 5.88 8.84
CA TYR A 145 -4.29 4.70 9.34
C TYR A 145 -2.89 4.57 8.74
N TYR A 146 -2.74 4.89 7.45
CA TYR A 146 -1.45 4.89 6.78
C TYR A 146 -0.46 5.87 7.43
N ILE A 147 -0.83 7.14 7.62
CA ILE A 147 0.06 8.11 8.26
C ILE A 147 0.31 7.79 9.74
N THR A 148 -0.68 7.21 10.44
CA THR A 148 -0.54 6.76 11.85
C THR A 148 0.58 5.75 12.00
N PHE A 149 0.72 4.82 11.05
CA PHE A 149 1.80 3.83 11.06
C PHE A 149 3.19 4.51 11.07
N PHE A 150 3.39 5.52 10.22
CA PHE A 150 4.64 6.27 10.19
C PHE A 150 4.88 7.05 11.49
N PHE A 151 3.85 7.71 12.01
CA PHE A 151 3.96 8.47 13.26
C PHE A 151 4.27 7.57 14.47
N LYS A 152 3.63 6.40 14.58
CA LYS A 152 3.90 5.46 15.68
C LYS A 152 5.33 4.89 15.62
N LEU A 153 5.91 4.73 14.42
CA LEU A 153 7.27 4.18 14.26
C LEU A 153 8.38 5.22 14.38
N PHE A 154 8.18 6.42 13.83
CA PHE A 154 9.24 7.43 13.67
C PHE A 154 9.00 8.71 14.47
N GLY A 155 7.88 8.80 15.21
CA GLY A 155 7.50 9.92 16.04
C GLY A 155 6.58 10.94 15.35
N TYR A 156 5.87 11.74 16.15
CA TYR A 156 4.87 12.71 15.71
C TYR A 156 5.50 14.05 15.31
N ASN A 157 5.96 14.17 14.07
CA ASN A 157 6.53 15.42 13.54
C ASN A 157 6.29 15.59 12.03
N LEU A 158 6.44 16.83 11.53
CA LEU A 158 6.18 17.19 10.13
C LEU A 158 7.06 16.45 9.13
N LEU A 159 8.31 16.15 9.50
CA LEU A 159 9.22 15.43 8.63
C LEU A 159 8.69 14.00 8.37
N VAL A 160 8.23 13.31 9.41
CA VAL A 160 7.66 11.96 9.29
C VAL A 160 6.40 11.96 8.44
N PHE A 161 5.53 12.96 8.58
CA PHE A 161 4.36 13.12 7.72
C PHE A 161 4.76 13.27 6.25
N ASN A 162 5.69 14.17 5.95
CA ASN A 162 6.16 14.40 4.59
C ASN A 162 6.90 13.19 3.98
N ILE A 163 7.62 12.42 4.80
CA ILE A 163 8.20 11.14 4.37
C ILE A 163 7.08 10.16 3.96
N ALA A 164 6.02 10.03 4.76
CA ALA A 164 4.88 9.19 4.43
C ALA A 164 4.23 9.63 3.09
N LEU A 165 4.01 10.93 2.89
CA LEU A 165 3.51 11.47 1.63
C LEU A 165 4.43 11.17 0.44
N THR A 166 5.74 11.33 0.63
CA THR A 166 6.76 11.04 -0.39
C THR A 166 6.75 9.55 -0.79
N VAL A 167 6.51 8.65 0.18
CA VAL A 167 6.35 7.22 -0.08
C VAL A 167 5.10 6.94 -0.92
N LEU A 168 3.97 7.59 -0.66
CA LEU A 168 2.76 7.45 -1.49
C LEU A 168 2.99 7.92 -2.93
N GLY A 169 3.64 9.07 -3.12
CA GLY A 169 3.99 9.54 -4.46
C GLY A 169 4.99 8.62 -5.16
N TYR A 170 5.96 8.08 -4.43
CA TYR A 170 6.88 7.08 -4.97
C TYR A 170 6.16 5.83 -5.48
N ILE A 171 5.14 5.34 -4.75
CA ILE A 171 4.35 4.19 -5.18
C ILE A 171 3.64 4.48 -6.51
N THR A 172 3.04 5.67 -6.65
CA THR A 172 2.40 6.12 -7.90
C THR A 172 3.42 6.17 -9.05
N PHE A 173 4.57 6.81 -8.83
CA PHE A 173 5.68 6.87 -9.78
C PHE A 173 6.14 5.47 -10.21
N MET A 174 6.36 4.58 -9.25
CA MET A 174 6.86 3.23 -9.48
C MET A 174 5.89 2.41 -10.33
N PHE A 175 4.62 2.34 -9.94
CA PHE A 175 3.62 1.54 -10.67
C PHE A 175 3.32 2.11 -12.05
N THR A 176 3.31 3.44 -12.22
CA THR A 176 3.18 4.08 -13.53
C THR A 176 4.35 3.68 -14.45
N THR A 177 5.58 3.72 -13.93
CA THR A 177 6.79 3.36 -14.68
C THR A 177 6.81 1.86 -15.04
N LEU A 178 6.42 0.99 -14.10
CA LEU A 178 6.32 -0.46 -14.33
C LEU A 178 5.22 -0.80 -15.35
N LEU A 179 4.09 -0.10 -15.30
CA LEU A 179 3.00 -0.27 -16.25
C LEU A 179 3.44 0.15 -17.66
N ALA A 180 4.10 1.30 -17.80
CA ALA A 180 4.63 1.75 -19.08
C ALA A 180 5.67 0.78 -19.66
N GLU A 181 6.60 0.27 -18.84
CA GLU A 181 7.54 -0.77 -19.28
C GLU A 181 6.79 -2.00 -19.78
N ARG A 182 5.74 -2.44 -19.07
CA ARG A 182 4.97 -3.63 -19.45
C ARG A 182 4.14 -3.44 -20.71
N LEU A 183 3.58 -2.24 -20.93
CA LEU A 183 2.76 -1.92 -22.10
C LEU A 183 3.62 -1.79 -23.37
N PHE A 184 4.77 -1.10 -23.27
CA PHE A 184 5.54 -0.73 -24.45
C PHE A 184 6.80 -1.56 -24.66
N ASN A 185 7.29 -2.26 -23.64
CA ASN A 185 8.50 -3.09 -23.67
C ASN A 185 9.74 -2.37 -24.27
N LYS A 186 9.83 -1.04 -24.08
CA LYS A 186 10.90 -0.19 -24.59
C LYS A 186 11.50 0.64 -23.47
N LYS A 187 12.80 0.48 -23.22
CA LYS A 187 13.53 1.19 -22.16
C LYS A 187 13.47 2.71 -22.28
N SER A 188 13.52 3.23 -23.50
CA SER A 188 13.41 4.67 -23.75
C SER A 188 12.07 5.23 -23.28
N ILE A 189 10.97 4.51 -23.51
CA ILE A 189 9.64 4.89 -23.06
C ILE A 189 9.57 4.80 -21.52
N THR A 190 10.10 3.74 -20.91
CA THR A 190 10.15 3.62 -19.44
C THR A 190 10.89 4.80 -18.80
N ILE A 191 12.07 5.16 -19.34
CA ILE A 191 12.87 6.29 -18.84
C ILE A 191 12.11 7.59 -19.04
N PHE A 192 11.54 7.81 -20.23
CA PHE A 192 10.77 9.01 -20.53
C PHE A 192 9.57 9.15 -19.58
N THR A 193 8.78 8.09 -19.39
CA THR A 193 7.66 8.07 -18.44
C THR A 193 8.12 8.38 -17.03
N ALA A 194 9.22 7.77 -16.57
CA ALA A 194 9.77 8.05 -15.25
C ALA A 194 10.17 9.52 -15.10
N ILE A 195 10.89 10.09 -16.06
CA ILE A 195 11.29 11.51 -16.04
C ILE A 195 10.05 12.41 -16.01
N VAL A 196 9.07 12.17 -16.88
CA VAL A 196 7.83 12.95 -16.92
C VAL A 196 7.11 12.86 -15.57
N MET A 197 6.89 11.67 -15.03
CA MET A 197 6.22 11.49 -13.73
C MET A 197 6.99 12.12 -12.57
N ASN A 198 8.32 12.10 -12.63
CA ASN A 198 9.18 12.68 -11.61
C ASN A 198 9.05 14.20 -11.52
N PHE A 199 8.84 14.86 -12.65
CA PHE A 199 8.73 16.33 -12.73
C PHE A 199 7.31 16.80 -13.05
N PHE A 200 6.31 15.91 -12.97
CA PHE A 200 4.94 16.26 -13.30
C PHE A 200 4.36 17.15 -12.18
N PRO A 201 4.04 18.43 -12.45
CA PRO A 201 3.70 19.38 -11.39
C PRO A 201 2.47 18.99 -10.58
N LEU A 202 1.45 18.41 -11.23
CA LEU A 202 0.24 17.96 -10.54
C LEU A 202 0.52 16.81 -9.58
N HIS A 203 1.32 15.83 -9.98
CA HIS A 203 1.74 14.75 -9.08
C HIS A 203 2.51 15.30 -7.89
N PHE A 204 3.45 16.23 -8.14
CA PHE A 204 4.23 16.86 -7.09
C PHE A 204 3.36 17.65 -6.08
N MET A 205 2.43 18.46 -6.58
CA MET A 205 1.53 19.26 -5.74
C MET A 205 0.60 18.36 -4.89
N HIS A 206 -0.05 17.38 -5.51
CA HIS A 206 -0.97 16.49 -4.79
C HIS A 206 -0.27 15.55 -3.81
N MET A 207 1.00 15.23 -4.03
CA MET A 207 1.79 14.45 -3.08
C MET A 207 1.99 15.21 -1.77
N TYR A 208 2.42 16.48 -1.82
CA TYR A 208 2.71 17.27 -0.62
C TYR A 208 1.51 18.01 -0.02
N ALA A 209 0.41 18.18 -0.77
CA ALA A 209 -0.83 18.75 -0.24
C ALA A 209 -1.37 17.98 0.97
N GLY A 210 -1.06 16.68 1.05
CA GLY A 210 -1.36 15.87 2.23
C GLY A 210 -2.85 15.60 2.44
N HIS A 211 -3.70 15.90 1.46
CA HIS A 211 -5.12 15.59 1.51
C HIS A 211 -5.35 14.08 1.40
N ARG A 212 -6.41 13.57 2.01
CA ARG A 212 -6.75 12.13 2.04
C ARG A 212 -6.79 11.42 0.68
N TYR A 213 -7.09 12.13 -0.42
CA TYR A 213 -7.05 11.57 -1.78
C TYR A 213 -5.64 11.27 -2.31
N ALA A 214 -4.57 11.64 -1.58
CA ALA A 214 -3.20 11.27 -1.93
C ALA A 214 -3.01 9.74 -1.94
N MET A 215 -3.85 8.98 -1.23
CA MET A 215 -3.88 7.51 -1.25
C MET A 215 -4.51 6.93 -2.54
N ALA A 216 -5.38 7.68 -3.23
CA ALA A 216 -6.13 7.16 -4.36
C ALA A 216 -5.23 6.85 -5.56
N ALA A 217 -4.37 7.78 -5.95
CA ALA A 217 -3.44 7.60 -7.06
C ALA A 217 -2.53 6.36 -6.93
N PRO A 218 -1.84 6.11 -5.81
CA PRO A 218 -1.00 4.92 -5.66
C PRO A 218 -1.82 3.63 -5.67
N MET A 219 -3.01 3.61 -5.04
CA MET A 219 -3.89 2.43 -5.03
C MET A 219 -4.41 2.10 -6.43
N ILE A 220 -4.91 3.10 -7.17
CA ILE A 220 -5.40 2.94 -8.54
C ILE A 220 -4.26 2.45 -9.45
N MET A 221 -3.08 3.07 -9.40
CA MET A 221 -1.98 2.68 -10.28
C MET A 221 -1.46 1.27 -9.97
N ALA A 222 -1.38 0.90 -8.69
CA ALA A 222 -1.05 -0.46 -8.28
C ALA A 222 -2.11 -1.46 -8.76
N SER A 223 -3.39 -1.14 -8.56
CA SER A 223 -4.52 -1.95 -9.02
C SER A 223 -4.47 -2.21 -10.53
N VAL A 224 -4.32 -1.16 -11.34
CA VAL A 224 -4.23 -1.25 -12.79
C VAL A 224 -3.05 -2.11 -13.21
N TYR A 225 -1.87 -1.90 -12.61
CA TYR A 225 -0.69 -2.69 -12.91
C TYR A 225 -0.88 -4.18 -12.60
N PHE A 226 -1.42 -4.51 -11.42
CA PHE A 226 -1.65 -5.89 -11.03
C PHE A 226 -2.74 -6.56 -11.87
N SER A 227 -3.81 -5.84 -12.20
CA SER A 227 -4.87 -6.32 -13.09
C SER A 227 -4.33 -6.60 -14.49
N TYR A 228 -3.63 -5.63 -15.09
CA TYR A 228 -3.04 -5.77 -16.42
C TYR A 228 -2.01 -6.91 -16.49
N THR A 229 -1.12 -7.01 -15.50
CA THR A 229 -0.16 -8.11 -15.44
C THR A 229 -0.81 -9.45 -15.12
N GLY A 230 -1.89 -9.45 -14.34
CA GLY A 230 -2.71 -10.63 -14.04
C GLY A 230 -3.35 -11.21 -15.30
N PHE A 231 -4.00 -10.39 -16.11
CA PHE A 231 -4.57 -10.82 -17.39
C PHE A 231 -3.50 -11.25 -18.39
N SER A 232 -2.45 -10.43 -18.60
CA SER A 232 -1.41 -10.73 -19.59
C SER A 232 -0.58 -11.98 -19.24
N MET A 233 -0.43 -12.32 -17.97
CA MET A 233 0.32 -13.50 -17.52
C MET A 233 -0.57 -14.67 -17.07
N LYS A 234 -1.90 -14.54 -17.19
CA LYS A 234 -2.89 -15.51 -16.68
C LYS A 234 -2.65 -15.87 -15.19
N ASN A 235 -2.25 -14.89 -14.38
CA ASN A 235 -1.88 -15.10 -12.98
C ASN A 235 -3.01 -14.66 -12.03
N LYS A 236 -3.63 -15.64 -11.38
CA LYS A 236 -4.76 -15.43 -10.47
C LYS A 236 -4.42 -14.60 -9.23
N ILE A 237 -3.20 -14.69 -8.70
CA ILE A 237 -2.77 -13.91 -7.52
C ILE A 237 -2.68 -12.43 -7.89
N ARG A 238 -2.11 -12.12 -9.05
CA ARG A 238 -2.02 -10.73 -9.53
C ARG A 238 -3.40 -10.14 -9.81
N LEU A 239 -4.32 -10.93 -10.36
CA LEU A 239 -5.71 -10.51 -10.53
C LEU A 239 -6.39 -10.22 -9.19
N ALA A 240 -6.22 -11.09 -8.19
CA ALA A 240 -6.76 -10.88 -6.85
C ALA A 240 -6.19 -9.61 -6.20
N LEU A 241 -4.89 -9.38 -6.29
CA LEU A 241 -4.25 -8.15 -5.80
C LEU A 241 -4.78 -6.89 -6.50
N GLY A 242 -5.01 -6.96 -7.81
CA GLY A 242 -5.62 -5.88 -8.57
C GLY A 242 -7.02 -5.52 -8.05
N HIS A 243 -7.85 -6.53 -7.80
CA HIS A 243 -9.21 -6.37 -7.27
C HIS A 243 -9.23 -5.86 -5.83
N CYS A 244 -8.37 -6.37 -4.95
CA CYS A 244 -8.30 -5.92 -3.56
C CYS A 244 -7.90 -4.44 -3.43
N LEU A 245 -7.15 -3.88 -4.39
CA LEU A 245 -6.72 -2.49 -4.35
C LEU A 245 -7.75 -1.52 -4.95
N GLN A 246 -8.87 -2.01 -5.48
CA GLN A 246 -9.99 -1.18 -5.98
C GLN A 246 -11.04 -0.88 -4.90
N HIS A 247 -10.96 -1.58 -3.77
CA HIS A 247 -11.89 -1.50 -2.65
C HIS A 247 -11.14 -1.11 -1.37
#